data_AF-A0A453SR99-F1
#
_entry.id   AF-A0A453SR99-F1
#
_cell.length_a   1.000
_cell.length_b   1.000
_cell.length_c   1.000
_cell.angle_alpha   90.00
_cell.angle_beta   90.00
_cell.angle_gamma   90.00
#
_symmetry.space_group_name_H-M   'P 1'
#
loop_
_entity.id
_entity.type
_entity.pdbx_description
1 polymer ?
#
loop_
_entity_poly.entity_id
_entity_poly.type
_entity_poly.pdbx_seq_one_letter_code
_entity_poly.pdbx_strand_id
1 'polypeptide(L)'
;RRVAMPPPSTAAASAALRREDLLRVASPLRSLLAAAPYAPPEGSDTSIKSLLASLLPSTSQAQTGGAGKEAVDLLLFCAAARAASAEAPALHWVPEVLSKAAAAAMEEMAAMGGWAVIGEMLVAMMPEAVPPLKAVLKDTGVDANDDMMMIGAVKPPKEHAFVAAHQFRWLLSQ
;
A
#
# COMPACT_ATOMS: atom_id res chain seq x y z
N ARG A 1 -41.05 10.45 22.34
CA ARG A 1 -40.33 9.38 21.59
C ARG A 1 -39.02 9.97 21.11
N ARG A 2 -37.88 9.69 21.76
CA ARG A 2 -36.56 10.04 21.22
C ARG A 2 -36.30 9.07 20.07
N VAL A 3 -36.09 9.60 18.87
CA VAL A 3 -35.51 8.83 17.77
C VAL A 3 -34.10 8.50 18.24
N ALA A 4 -33.85 7.22 18.53
CA ALA A 4 -32.49 6.73 18.73
C ALA A 4 -31.76 6.95 17.40
N MET A 5 -30.80 7.88 17.37
CA MET A 5 -29.82 7.88 16.31
C MET A 5 -29.09 6.54 16.37
N PRO A 6 -28.94 5.81 15.25
CA PRO A 6 -27.97 4.73 15.21
C PRO A 6 -26.58 5.32 15.50
N PRO A 7 -25.71 4.61 16.23
CA PRO A 7 -24.31 5.02 16.36
C PRO A 7 -23.74 5.19 14.95
N PRO A 8 -22.79 6.13 14.71
CA PRO A 8 -22.03 6.10 13.48
C PRO A 8 -21.40 4.72 13.42
N SER A 9 -21.83 3.92 12.44
CA SER A 9 -21.17 2.68 12.13
C SER A 9 -19.69 3.05 11.97
N THR A 10 -18.81 2.47 12.78
CA THR A 10 -17.35 2.51 12.64
C THR A 10 -16.98 1.74 11.37
N ALA A 11 -17.56 2.13 10.24
CA ALA A 11 -17.23 1.64 8.94
C ALA A 11 -15.81 2.12 8.65
N ALA A 12 -14.96 1.19 8.23
CA ALA A 12 -13.64 1.48 7.70
C ALA A 12 -13.74 2.61 6.66
N ALA A 13 -12.82 3.57 6.69
CA ALA A 13 -12.77 4.66 5.72
C ALA A 13 -12.62 4.12 4.30
N SER A 14 -11.88 3.02 4.16
CA SER A 14 -11.73 2.28 2.90
C SER A 14 -13.05 1.76 2.32
N ALA A 15 -14.11 1.59 3.12
CA ALA A 15 -15.42 1.14 2.65
C ALA A 15 -16.16 2.20 1.81
N ALA A 16 -15.71 3.47 1.86
CA ALA A 16 -16.20 4.51 0.96
C ALA A 16 -15.79 4.27 -0.50
N LEU A 17 -14.75 3.46 -0.74
CA LEU A 17 -14.20 3.20 -2.07
C LEU A 17 -14.79 1.93 -2.67
N ARG A 18 -15.37 2.06 -3.86
CA ARG A 18 -15.92 0.92 -4.61
C ARG A 18 -14.81 0.20 -5.35
N ARG A 19 -14.89 -1.13 -5.36
CA ARG A 19 -13.94 -2.00 -6.05
C ARG A 19 -13.79 -1.67 -7.54
N GLU A 20 -14.90 -1.39 -8.21
CA GLU A 20 -14.92 -1.04 -9.63
C GLU A 20 -14.10 0.23 -9.93
N ASP A 21 -14.15 1.20 -9.03
CA ASP A 21 -13.40 2.45 -9.14
C ASP A 21 -11.92 2.22 -8.86
N LEU A 22 -11.58 1.43 -7.82
CA LEU A 22 -10.21 1.02 -7.54
C LEU A 22 -9.56 0.30 -8.72
N LEU A 23 -10.31 -0.59 -9.39
CA LEU A 23 -9.82 -1.32 -10.57
C LEU A 23 -9.51 -0.37 -11.74
N ARG A 24 -10.34 0.67 -11.93
CA ARG A 24 -10.17 1.72 -12.94
C ARG A 24 -8.91 2.54 -12.67
N VAL A 25 -8.76 3.04 -11.44
CA VAL A 25 -7.59 3.83 -10.99
C VAL A 25 -6.30 3.03 -11.11
N ALA A 26 -6.33 1.75 -10.73
CA ALA A 26 -5.15 0.89 -10.79
C ALA A 26 -4.76 0.46 -12.21
N SER A 27 -5.62 0.61 -13.22
CA SER A 27 -5.33 0.22 -14.60
C SER A 27 -4.10 0.90 -15.21
N PRO A 28 -4.02 2.24 -15.26
CA PRO A 28 -2.82 2.93 -15.77
C PRO A 28 -1.58 2.62 -14.92
N LEU A 29 -1.73 2.47 -13.60
CA LEU A 29 -0.63 2.13 -12.69
C LEU A 29 -0.01 0.75 -13.01
N ARG A 30 -0.85 -0.26 -13.29
CA ARG A 30 -0.37 -1.59 -13.70
C ARG A 30 0.43 -1.53 -14.99
N SER A 31 -0.06 -0.79 -15.99
CA SER A 31 0.63 -0.64 -17.28
C SER A 31 1.98 0.06 -17.12
N LEU A 32 2.03 1.14 -16.33
CA LEU A 32 3.26 1.89 -16.07
C LEU A 32 4.26 1.07 -15.25
N LEU A 33 3.80 0.33 -14.24
CA LEU A 33 4.63 -0.58 -13.46
C LEU A 33 5.21 -1.68 -14.35
N ALA A 34 4.42 -2.29 -15.21
CA ALA A 34 4.87 -3.32 -16.14
C ALA A 34 5.98 -2.80 -17.07
N ALA A 35 5.82 -1.59 -17.60
CA ALA A 35 6.79 -0.93 -18.49
C ALA A 35 8.03 -0.37 -17.75
N ALA A 36 7.99 -0.24 -16.42
CA ALA A 36 9.09 0.35 -15.67
C ALA A 36 10.39 -0.48 -15.79
N PRO A 37 11.54 0.15 -16.08
CA PRO A 37 12.83 -0.53 -16.08
C PRO A 37 13.14 -0.99 -14.66
N TYR A 38 13.27 -2.30 -14.47
CA TYR A 38 13.55 -2.90 -13.17
C TYR A 38 14.84 -3.70 -13.26
N ALA A 39 15.86 -3.23 -12.55
CA ALA A 39 17.04 -4.01 -12.24
C ALA A 39 16.88 -4.52 -10.80
N PRO A 40 16.71 -5.83 -10.58
CA PRO A 40 16.68 -6.36 -9.22
C PRO A 40 18.02 -6.06 -8.53
N PRO A 41 18.03 -5.72 -7.23
CA PRO A 41 19.27 -5.61 -6.47
C PRO A 41 19.99 -6.97 -6.46
N GLU A 42 21.31 -6.95 -6.66
CA GLU A 42 22.12 -8.17 -6.75
C GLU A 42 21.96 -9.04 -5.49
N GLY A 43 21.62 -10.32 -5.68
CA GLY A 43 21.49 -11.29 -4.59
C GLY A 43 20.11 -11.38 -3.91
N SER A 44 19.07 -10.71 -4.44
CA SER A 44 17.70 -10.87 -3.93
C SER A 44 16.89 -11.87 -4.74
N ASP A 45 16.34 -12.89 -4.07
CA ASP A 45 15.39 -13.85 -4.67
C ASP A 45 13.98 -13.27 -4.86
N THR A 46 13.74 -12.04 -4.40
CA THR A 46 12.40 -11.42 -4.39
C THR A 46 12.33 -10.12 -5.17
N SER A 47 11.40 -10.06 -6.13
CA SER A 47 11.21 -8.87 -6.96
C SER A 47 10.31 -7.84 -6.25
N ILE A 48 10.87 -6.68 -5.92
CA ILE A 48 10.13 -5.51 -5.42
C ILE A 48 9.05 -5.09 -6.42
N LYS A 49 9.32 -5.21 -7.72
CA LYS A 49 8.34 -4.93 -8.77
C LYS A 49 7.14 -5.88 -8.69
N SER A 50 7.36 -7.18 -8.44
CA SER A 50 6.27 -8.15 -8.21
C SER A 50 5.53 -7.89 -6.90
N LEU A 51 6.22 -7.48 -5.84
CA LEU A 51 5.58 -7.06 -4.58
C LEU A 51 4.62 -5.88 -4.82
N LEU A 52 5.10 -4.83 -5.51
CA LEU A 52 4.27 -3.67 -5.86
C LEU A 52 3.12 -4.06 -6.79
N ALA A 53 3.35 -4.97 -7.74
CA ALA A 53 2.29 -5.47 -8.61
C ALA A 53 1.19 -6.21 -7.82
N SER A 54 1.56 -6.94 -6.76
CA SER A 54 0.61 -7.64 -5.88
C SER A 54 -0.28 -6.70 -5.05
N LEU A 55 0.15 -5.46 -4.83
CA LEU A 55 -0.64 -4.44 -4.12
C LEU A 55 -1.72 -3.82 -5.02
N LEU A 56 -1.58 -3.93 -6.35
CA LEU A 56 -2.57 -3.39 -7.26
C LEU A 56 -3.78 -4.33 -7.32
N PRO A 57 -5.02 -3.82 -7.13
CA PRO A 57 -6.22 -4.64 -7.23
C PRO A 57 -6.28 -5.27 -8.62
N SER A 58 -6.83 -6.48 -8.74
CA SER A 58 -6.84 -7.22 -10.01
C SER A 58 -8.23 -7.75 -10.33
N THR A 59 -8.60 -7.74 -11.61
CA THR A 59 -9.89 -8.27 -12.08
C THR A 59 -9.99 -9.78 -11.93
N SER A 60 -8.85 -10.48 -12.04
CA SER A 60 -8.79 -11.95 -12.06
C SER A 60 -8.85 -12.59 -10.67
N GLN A 61 -8.59 -11.84 -9.59
CA GLN A 61 -8.56 -12.38 -8.24
C GLN A 61 -9.14 -11.35 -7.25
N ALA A 62 -10.25 -11.69 -6.62
CA ALA A 62 -10.70 -10.96 -5.44
C ALA A 62 -9.68 -11.19 -4.32
N GLN A 63 -9.07 -10.11 -3.83
CA GLN A 63 -8.19 -10.24 -2.67
C GLN A 63 -9.01 -10.73 -1.47
N THR A 64 -8.42 -11.60 -0.65
CA THR A 64 -9.06 -12.30 0.48
C THR A 64 -9.55 -11.39 1.62
N GLY A 65 -9.61 -10.06 1.42
CA GLY A 65 -10.07 -9.06 2.39
C GLY A 65 -11.10 -8.06 1.85
N GLY A 66 -11.61 -8.25 0.64
CA GLY A 66 -12.64 -7.37 0.04
C GLY A 66 -12.12 -5.99 -0.40
N ALA A 67 -13.05 -5.12 -0.81
CA ALA A 67 -12.74 -3.82 -1.40
C ALA A 67 -11.94 -2.88 -0.48
N GLY A 68 -12.16 -2.97 0.83
CA GLY A 68 -11.42 -2.15 1.81
C GLY A 68 -9.93 -2.49 1.85
N LYS A 69 -9.59 -3.78 1.82
CA LYS A 69 -8.18 -4.21 1.70
C LYS A 69 -7.56 -3.76 0.38
N GLU A 70 -8.30 -3.88 -0.73
CA GLU A 70 -7.84 -3.42 -2.05
C GLU A 70 -7.55 -1.91 -2.07
N ALA A 71 -8.35 -1.10 -1.37
CA ALA A 71 -8.11 0.33 -1.22
C ALA A 71 -6.85 0.63 -0.39
N VAL A 72 -6.65 -0.09 0.71
CA VAL A 72 -5.44 0.04 1.53
C VAL A 72 -4.19 -0.39 0.75
N ASP A 73 -4.26 -1.52 0.03
CA ASP A 73 -3.13 -2.00 -0.78
C ASP A 73 -2.80 -1.01 -1.91
N LEU A 74 -3.81 -0.43 -2.57
CA LEU A 74 -3.62 0.61 -3.57
C LEU A 74 -3.00 1.89 -2.95
N LEU A 75 -3.44 2.28 -1.76
CA LEU A 75 -2.84 3.39 -1.02
C LEU A 75 -1.35 3.11 -0.72
N LEU A 76 -1.03 1.90 -0.25
CA LEU A 76 0.34 1.49 0.05
C LEU A 76 1.21 1.43 -1.22
N PHE A 77 0.65 0.98 -2.34
CA PHE A 77 1.31 1.07 -3.64
C PHE A 77 1.66 2.51 -3.98
N CYS A 78 0.69 3.43 -3.87
CA CYS A 78 0.91 4.84 -4.17
C CYS A 78 1.96 5.44 -3.24
N ALA A 79 1.89 5.15 -1.94
CA ALA A 79 2.91 5.57 -0.97
C ALA A 79 4.31 5.08 -1.35
N ALA A 80 4.47 3.83 -1.78
CA ALA A 80 5.76 3.30 -2.23
C ALA A 80 6.26 4.00 -3.50
N ALA A 81 5.40 4.16 -4.51
CA ALA A 81 5.75 4.83 -5.76
C ALA A 81 6.14 6.30 -5.53
N ARG A 82 5.53 6.95 -4.53
CA ARG A 82 5.81 8.34 -4.16
C ARG A 82 6.99 8.50 -3.19
N ALA A 83 7.31 7.46 -2.43
CA ALA A 83 8.51 7.40 -1.60
C ALA A 83 9.79 7.21 -2.43
N ALA A 84 9.66 6.88 -3.72
CA ALA A 84 10.77 6.79 -4.66
C ALA A 84 11.56 8.10 -4.69
N SER A 85 12.82 8.00 -4.29
CA SER A 85 13.77 9.10 -4.20
C SER A 85 15.18 8.54 -4.39
N ALA A 86 16.14 9.40 -4.72
CA ALA A 86 17.56 9.04 -4.76
C ALA A 86 18.06 8.45 -3.42
N GLU A 87 17.42 8.79 -2.31
CA GLU A 87 17.72 8.27 -0.96
C GLU A 87 17.07 6.91 -0.67
N ALA A 88 16.32 6.34 -1.60
CA ALA A 88 15.66 5.04 -1.48
C ALA A 88 16.21 4.07 -2.54
N PRO A 89 17.37 3.43 -2.32
CA PRO A 89 17.99 2.52 -3.29
C PRO A 89 17.06 1.38 -3.73
N ALA A 90 16.14 0.95 -2.88
CA ALA A 90 15.14 -0.07 -3.21
C ALA A 90 14.06 0.40 -4.22
N LEU A 91 13.85 1.72 -4.34
CA LEU A 91 12.79 2.36 -5.11
C LEU A 91 13.31 3.35 -6.16
N HIS A 92 14.62 3.57 -6.28
CA HIS A 92 15.21 4.53 -7.22
C HIS A 92 14.92 4.20 -8.70
N TRP A 93 14.56 2.95 -9.00
CA TRP A 93 14.17 2.49 -10.33
C TRP A 93 12.74 2.90 -10.72
N VAL A 94 11.90 3.34 -9.76
CA VAL A 94 10.52 3.76 -10.02
C VAL A 94 10.53 5.02 -10.89
N PRO A 95 9.96 4.98 -12.11
CA PRO A 95 9.96 6.14 -12.99
C PRO A 95 9.14 7.30 -12.44
N GLU A 96 9.56 8.54 -12.72
CA GLU A 96 8.82 9.74 -12.33
C GLU A 96 7.38 9.73 -12.86
N VAL A 97 7.15 9.18 -14.05
CA VAL A 97 5.81 9.02 -14.64
C VAL A 97 4.92 8.13 -13.77
N LEU A 98 5.46 7.06 -13.17
CA LEU A 98 4.73 6.20 -12.26
C LEU A 98 4.44 6.90 -10.93
N SER A 99 5.39 7.69 -10.42
CA SER A 99 5.19 8.51 -9.21
C SER A 99 4.11 9.57 -9.41
N LYS A 100 4.09 10.26 -10.56
CA LYS A 100 3.03 11.22 -10.93
C LYS A 100 1.68 10.55 -11.13
N ALA A 101 1.64 9.36 -11.72
CA ALA A 101 0.40 8.60 -11.85
C ALA A 101 -0.13 8.15 -10.48
N ALA A 102 0.75 7.75 -9.55
CA ALA A 102 0.36 7.46 -8.17
C ALA A 102 -0.20 8.70 -7.46
N ALA A 103 0.35 9.89 -7.70
CA ALA A 103 -0.22 11.15 -7.21
C ALA A 103 -1.66 11.37 -7.69
N ALA A 104 -1.89 11.24 -9.00
CA ALA A 104 -3.21 11.40 -9.60
C ALA A 104 -4.20 10.34 -9.08
N ALA A 105 -3.74 9.10 -8.90
CA ALA A 105 -4.55 8.04 -8.32
C ALA A 105 -5.03 8.36 -6.90
N MET A 106 -4.18 8.99 -6.08
CA MET A 106 -4.57 9.42 -4.73
C MET A 106 -5.59 10.57 -4.74
N GLU A 107 -5.49 11.51 -5.68
CA GLU A 107 -6.51 12.55 -5.90
C GLU A 107 -7.85 11.91 -6.31
N GLU A 108 -7.83 10.94 -7.23
CA GLU A 108 -9.03 10.23 -7.67
C GLU A 108 -9.66 9.44 -6.52
N MET A 109 -8.86 8.73 -5.72
CA MET A 109 -9.35 8.04 -4.51
C MET A 109 -9.97 9.03 -3.51
N ALA A 110 -9.32 10.19 -3.28
CA ALA A 110 -9.84 11.23 -2.40
C ALA A 110 -11.22 11.71 -2.88
N ALA A 111 -11.36 12.00 -4.18
CA ALA A 111 -12.62 12.41 -4.77
C ALA A 111 -13.70 11.32 -4.70
N MET A 112 -13.35 10.06 -4.94
CA MET A 112 -14.29 8.92 -4.93
C MET A 112 -14.88 8.65 -3.55
N GLY A 113 -14.08 8.75 -2.49
CA GLY A 113 -14.59 8.58 -1.12
C GLY A 113 -15.14 9.87 -0.50
N GLY A 114 -15.20 10.97 -1.25
CA GLY A 114 -15.80 12.23 -0.82
C GLY A 114 -14.94 13.04 0.16
N TRP A 115 -13.63 12.84 0.16
CA TRP A 115 -12.68 13.64 0.93
C TRP A 115 -12.32 14.93 0.18
N ALA A 116 -12.20 16.06 0.88
CA ALA A 116 -11.94 17.34 0.23
C ALA A 116 -10.50 17.44 -0.29
N VAL A 117 -9.57 16.78 0.38
CA VAL A 117 -8.14 16.75 0.04
C VAL A 117 -7.52 15.39 0.38
N ILE A 118 -6.38 15.06 -0.24
CA ILE A 118 -5.62 13.83 0.03
C ILE A 118 -5.32 13.69 1.54
N GLY A 119 -4.98 14.79 2.23
CA GLY A 119 -4.66 14.75 3.66
C GLY A 119 -5.80 14.19 4.53
N GLU A 120 -7.06 14.52 4.21
CA GLU A 120 -8.22 13.99 4.93
C GLU A 120 -8.40 12.49 4.68
N MET A 121 -8.25 12.05 3.43
CA MET A 121 -8.26 10.63 3.08
C MET A 121 -7.16 9.86 3.84
N LEU A 122 -5.95 10.41 3.88
CA LEU A 122 -4.81 9.79 4.57
C LEU A 122 -5.07 9.63 6.06
N VAL A 123 -5.53 10.69 6.74
CA VAL A 123 -5.88 10.63 8.17
C VAL A 123 -6.97 9.59 8.42
N ALA A 124 -7.97 9.51 7.54
CA ALA A 124 -9.07 8.57 7.66
C ALA A 124 -8.64 7.10 7.44
N MET A 125 -7.75 6.84 6.48
CA MET A 125 -7.29 5.48 6.14
C MET A 125 -6.06 5.01 6.94
N MET A 126 -5.36 5.90 7.64
CA MET A 126 -4.16 5.58 8.41
C MET A 126 -4.39 4.47 9.46
N PRO A 127 -5.51 4.41 10.21
CA PRO A 127 -5.80 3.31 11.13
C PRO A 127 -5.82 1.93 10.47
N GLU A 128 -6.09 1.88 9.15
CA GLU A 128 -6.14 0.65 8.36
C GLU A 128 -4.80 0.34 7.69
N ALA A 129 -4.05 1.36 7.27
CA ALA A 129 -2.77 1.22 6.58
C ALA A 129 -1.58 0.98 7.51
N VAL A 130 -1.62 1.48 8.74
CA VAL A 130 -0.51 1.36 9.71
C VAL A 130 -0.32 -0.07 10.25
N PRO A 131 -1.39 -0.82 10.65
CA PRO A 131 -1.24 -2.19 11.14
C PRO A 131 -0.48 -3.14 10.19
N PRO A 132 -0.79 -3.24 8.88
CA PRO A 132 -0.05 -4.13 7.98
C PRO A 132 1.42 -3.71 7.82
N LEU A 133 1.72 -2.42 7.78
CA LEU A 133 3.11 -1.93 7.75
C LEU A 133 3.88 -2.31 9.02
N LYS A 134 3.25 -2.16 10.19
CA LYS A 134 3.84 -2.57 11.48
C LYS A 134 4.07 -4.08 11.55
N ALA A 135 3.15 -4.88 11.01
CA ALA A 135 3.30 -6.34 10.97
C ALA A 135 4.54 -6.74 10.14
N VAL A 136 4.66 -6.21 8.91
CA VAL A 136 5.83 -6.46 8.06
C VAL A 136 7.13 -6.05 8.74
N LEU A 137 7.18 -4.88 9.40
CA LEU A 137 8.38 -4.42 10.10
C LEU A 137 8.74 -5.27 11.32
N LYS A 138 7.75 -5.76 12.07
CA LYS A 138 7.98 -6.68 13.20
C LYS A 138 8.47 -8.04 12.72
N ASP A 139 7.80 -8.60 11.71
CA ASP A 139 8.11 -9.94 11.19
C ASP A 139 9.49 -9.97 10.53
N THR A 140 9.96 -8.86 9.99
CA THR A 140 11.28 -8.73 9.35
C THR A 140 12.39 -8.28 10.32
N GLY A 141 12.03 -7.74 11.49
CA GLY A 141 12.96 -7.46 12.57
C GLY A 141 13.69 -8.73 13.01
N VAL A 142 15.02 -8.72 12.98
CA VAL A 142 15.83 -9.76 13.62
C VAL A 142 15.82 -9.45 15.11
N ASP A 143 15.00 -10.15 15.89
CA ASP A 143 15.27 -10.23 17.32
C ASP A 143 16.52 -11.09 17.49
N ALA A 144 17.55 -10.56 18.12
CA ALA A 144 18.81 -11.26 18.36
C ALA A 144 18.66 -12.37 19.43
N ASN A 145 17.44 -12.57 19.97
CA ASN A 145 17.17 -13.45 21.09
C ASN A 145 16.16 -14.58 20.80
N ASP A 146 15.77 -14.80 19.55
CA ASP A 146 14.71 -15.78 19.22
C ASP A 146 15.30 -17.16 18.88
N ASP A 147 15.88 -17.82 19.88
CA ASP A 147 16.28 -19.24 19.87
C ASP A 147 15.07 -20.20 19.94
N MET A 148 13.90 -19.78 19.48
CA MET A 148 12.70 -20.62 19.39
C MET A 148 12.15 -20.62 17.96
N MET A 149 12.71 -21.53 17.16
CA MET A 149 12.29 -21.86 15.80
C MET A 149 10.80 -22.26 15.77
N MET A 150 9.91 -21.30 15.53
CA MET A 150 8.52 -21.56 15.16
C MET A 150 8.49 -22.08 13.72
N ILE A 151 8.39 -23.39 13.58
CA ILE A 151 8.26 -24.12 12.32
C ILE A 151 6.89 -23.78 11.71
N GLY A 152 6.81 -22.74 10.88
CA GLY A 152 5.58 -22.45 10.11
C GLY A 152 5.41 -21.02 9.60
N ALA A 153 6.08 -20.03 10.21
CA ALA A 153 6.03 -18.65 9.74
C ALA A 153 7.24 -18.38 8.81
N VAL A 154 7.01 -18.37 7.49
CA VAL A 154 8.02 -17.91 6.53
C VAL A 154 8.21 -16.41 6.77
N LYS A 155 9.37 -16.04 7.34
CA LYS A 155 9.75 -14.64 7.55
C LYS A 155 9.69 -13.91 6.20
N PRO A 156 9.03 -12.74 6.10
CA PRO A 156 9.00 -12.00 4.85
C PRO A 156 10.43 -11.65 4.42
N PRO A 157 10.72 -11.58 3.11
CA PRO A 157 12.00 -11.13 2.59
C PRO A 157 12.37 -9.75 3.19
N LYS A 158 13.65 -9.51 3.46
CA LYS A 158 14.14 -8.27 4.07
C LYS A 158 13.76 -7.04 3.22
N GLU A 159 13.64 -7.23 1.92
CA GLU A 159 13.23 -6.25 0.91
C GLU A 159 11.81 -5.73 1.15
N HIS A 160 10.91 -6.58 1.70
CA HIS A 160 9.56 -6.16 2.07
C HIS A 160 9.60 -5.18 3.25
N ALA A 161 10.55 -5.34 4.18
CA ALA A 161 10.77 -4.42 5.30
C ALA A 161 11.17 -3.03 4.81
N PHE A 162 12.08 -2.97 3.82
CA PHE A 162 12.54 -1.71 3.23
C PHE A 162 11.39 -0.96 2.56
N VAL A 163 10.58 -1.66 1.74
CA VAL A 163 9.41 -1.06 1.10
C VAL A 163 8.40 -0.56 2.14
N ALA A 164 8.10 -1.36 3.16
CA ALA A 164 7.19 -0.98 4.24
C ALA A 164 7.69 0.23 5.04
N ALA A 165 9.00 0.29 5.33
CA ALA A 165 9.61 1.43 6.01
C ALA A 165 9.49 2.72 5.16
N HIS A 166 9.70 2.63 3.85
CA HIS A 166 9.55 3.77 2.95
C HIS A 166 8.10 4.22 2.79
N GLN A 167 7.15 3.27 2.69
CA GLN A 167 5.71 3.55 2.69
C GLN A 167 5.31 4.28 3.98
N PHE A 168 5.73 3.76 5.13
CA PHE A 168 5.44 4.34 6.43
C PHE A 168 6.04 5.74 6.59
N ARG A 169 7.32 5.92 6.20
CA ARG A 169 7.99 7.23 6.24
C ARG A 169 7.27 8.25 5.36
N TRP A 170 6.83 7.86 4.17
CA TRP A 170 6.11 8.75 3.27
C TRP A 170 4.74 9.14 3.84
N LEU A 171 4.00 8.18 4.40
CA LEU A 171 2.71 8.45 5.04
C LEU A 171 2.83 9.43 6.22
N LEU A 172 3.91 9.34 7.01
CA LEU A 172 4.17 10.26 8.12
C LEU A 172 4.65 11.65 7.68
N SER A 173 5.10 11.81 6.44
CA SER A 173 5.61 13.09 5.92
C SER A 173 4.56 13.92 5.19
N GLN A 174 3.33 13.40 5.03
CA GLN A 174 2.20 14.14 4.46
C GLN A 174 1.50 14.95 5.54
#